data_AF-A0A6J7KA05-F1
#
_entry.id   AF-A0A6J7KA05-F1
#
_cell.length_a   1.000
_cell.length_b   1.000
_cell.length_c   1.000
_cell.angle_alpha   90.00
_cell.angle_beta   90.00
_cell.angle_gamma   90.00
#
_symmetry.space_group_name_H-M   'P 1'
#
loop_
_entity.id
_entity.type
_entity.pdbx_description
1 polymer ?
#
loop_
_entity_poly.entity_id
_entity_poly.type
_entity_poly.pdbx_seq_one_letter_code
_entity_poly.pdbx_strand_id
1 'polypeptide(L)'
;MNAVLVIGRILFAFIFITSGIAHFAKLEMMTGYAKYKKLPAAKLGVIASGLFFLLGGVYVALGFWVDLGALLLAITLVLAAVIFHNYWTEADATAKQNEMIAFNKDLALAGASLIIFALIYSGAVSADAFGPHLGNISFFNK
;
A
#
# COMPACT_ATOMS: atom_id res chain seq x y z
N MET A 1 -19.25 -6.06 -15.76
CA MET A 1 -17.82 -5.68 -15.61
C MET A 1 -17.65 -4.58 -14.56
N ASN A 2 -18.36 -3.45 -14.67
CA ASN A 2 -18.20 -2.29 -13.77
C ASN A 2 -18.42 -2.61 -12.27
N ALA A 3 -19.47 -3.39 -11.93
CA ALA A 3 -19.70 -3.80 -10.55
C ALA A 3 -18.57 -4.67 -9.98
N VAL A 4 -18.03 -5.60 -10.77
CA VAL A 4 -16.90 -6.46 -10.36
C VAL A 4 -15.65 -5.63 -10.10
N LEU A 5 -15.36 -4.65 -10.97
CA LEU A 5 -14.25 -3.72 -10.80
C LEU A 5 -14.39 -2.89 -9.51
N VAL A 6 -15.57 -2.33 -9.26
CA VAL A 6 -15.87 -1.54 -8.05
C VAL A 6 -15.74 -2.40 -6.79
N ILE A 7 -16.27 -3.61 -6.80
CA ILE A 7 -16.14 -4.54 -5.66
C ILE A 7 -14.65 -4.88 -5.45
N GLY A 8 -13.94 -5.24 -6.51
CA GLY A 8 -12.52 -5.60 -6.46
C GLY A 8 -11.65 -4.51 -5.86
N ARG A 9 -11.81 -3.25 -6.32
CA ARG A 9 -11.01 -2.13 -5.80
C ARG A 9 -11.37 -1.78 -4.34
N ILE A 10 -12.63 -1.92 -3.93
CA ILE A 10 -13.03 -1.71 -2.52
C ILE A 10 -12.41 -2.77 -1.62
N LEU A 11 -12.50 -4.05 -2.02
CA LEU A 11 -11.91 -5.16 -1.25
C LEU A 11 -10.39 -5.03 -1.15
N PHE A 12 -9.73 -4.68 -2.26
CA PHE A 12 -8.30 -4.42 -2.29
C PHE A 12 -7.93 -3.22 -1.40
N ALA A 13 -8.66 -2.11 -1.50
CA ALA A 13 -8.39 -0.89 -0.73
C ALA A 13 -8.64 -1.04 0.78
N PHE A 14 -9.55 -1.92 1.17
CA PHE A 14 -10.01 -2.07 2.55
C PHE A 14 -8.87 -2.27 3.54
N ILE A 15 -7.91 -3.14 3.22
CA ILE A 15 -6.78 -3.41 4.12
C ILE A 15 -5.88 -2.17 4.28
N PHE A 16 -5.72 -1.34 3.26
CA PHE A 16 -4.87 -0.16 3.32
C PHE A 16 -5.56 0.99 4.05
N ILE A 17 -6.85 1.21 3.82
CA ILE A 17 -7.62 2.23 4.55
C ILE A 17 -7.62 1.91 6.05
N THR A 18 -7.91 0.66 6.41
CA THR A 18 -7.91 0.24 7.82
C THR A 18 -6.51 0.30 8.43
N SER A 19 -5.47 -0.08 7.68
CA SER A 19 -4.09 0.05 8.12
C SER A 19 -3.69 1.52 8.33
N GLY A 20 -4.05 2.42 7.40
CA GLY A 20 -3.78 3.85 7.51
C GLY A 20 -4.44 4.47 8.74
N ILE A 21 -5.72 4.18 8.98
CA ILE A 21 -6.43 4.61 10.19
C ILE A 21 -5.72 4.08 11.46
N ALA A 22 -5.31 2.80 11.45
CA ALA A 22 -4.63 2.20 12.59
C ALA A 22 -3.27 2.86 12.90
N HIS A 23 -2.53 3.32 11.90
CA HIS A 23 -1.26 4.04 12.11
C HIS A 23 -1.44 5.34 12.89
N PHE A 24 -2.55 6.05 12.69
CA PHE A 24 -2.87 7.26 13.45
C PHE A 24 -3.49 6.93 14.80
N ALA A 25 -4.47 6.01 14.83
CA ALA A 25 -5.17 5.63 16.05
C ALA A 25 -4.28 4.94 17.09
N LYS A 26 -3.23 4.23 16.62
CA LYS A 26 -2.27 3.49 17.46
C LYS A 26 -0.85 4.04 17.33
N LEU A 27 -0.72 5.34 17.06
CA LEU A 27 0.56 5.99 16.73
C LEU A 27 1.66 5.70 17.75
N GLU A 28 1.37 5.81 19.05
CA GLU A 28 2.40 5.58 20.08
C GLU A 28 2.84 4.11 20.16
N MET A 29 1.89 3.17 20.05
CA MET A 29 2.20 1.74 20.01
C MET A 29 3.07 1.40 18.79
N MET A 30 2.66 1.83 17.60
CA MET A 30 3.39 1.54 16.36
C MET A 30 4.75 2.25 16.32
N THR A 31 4.86 3.45 16.90
CA THR A 31 6.14 4.13 17.09
C THR A 31 7.08 3.32 17.98
N GLY A 32 6.56 2.71 19.05
CA GLY A 32 7.33 1.79 19.90
C GLY A 32 7.86 0.59 19.13
N TYR A 33 7.02 -0.04 18.32
CA TYR A 33 7.44 -1.16 17.46
C TYR A 33 8.45 -0.75 16.39
N ALA A 34 8.27 0.41 15.75
CA ALA A 34 9.22 0.96 14.79
C ALA A 34 10.59 1.27 15.41
N LYS A 35 10.63 1.78 16.65
CA LYS A 35 11.89 1.94 17.40
C LYS A 35 12.55 0.59 17.70
N TYR A 36 11.77 -0.42 18.07
CA TYR A 36 12.28 -1.78 18.27
C TYR A 36 12.91 -2.34 16.99
N LYS A 37 12.28 -2.13 15.83
CA LYS A 37 12.82 -2.46 14.49
C LYS A 37 13.91 -1.48 14.01
N LYS A 38 14.39 -0.58 14.87
CA LYS A 38 15.49 0.38 14.63
C LYS A 38 15.27 1.34 13.46
N LEU A 39 14.01 1.65 13.13
CA LEU A 39 13.68 2.63 12.09
C LEU A 39 14.12 4.04 12.54
N PRO A 40 14.98 4.75 11.77
CA PRO A 40 15.30 6.15 12.02
C PRO A 40 14.05 7.02 11.96
N ALA A 41 13.96 8.03 12.83
CA ALA A 41 12.79 8.92 12.91
C ALA A 41 11.44 8.15 13.00
N ALA A 42 11.40 7.06 13.79
CA ALA A 42 10.29 6.11 13.90
C ALA A 42 8.87 6.74 13.88
N LYS A 43 8.62 7.78 14.67
CA LYS A 43 7.30 8.45 14.72
C LYS A 43 6.90 9.07 13.38
N LEU A 44 7.86 9.73 12.70
CA LEU A 44 7.63 10.29 11.38
C LEU A 44 7.41 9.17 10.34
N GLY A 45 8.16 8.07 10.45
CA GLY A 45 7.97 6.89 9.61
C GLY A 45 6.55 6.32 9.69
N VAL A 46 6.01 6.17 10.92
CA VAL A 46 4.64 5.68 11.15
C VAL A 46 3.59 6.67 10.62
N ILE A 47 3.80 7.98 10.80
CA ILE A 47 2.90 9.00 10.24
C ILE A 47 2.89 8.95 8.71
N ALA A 48 4.08 8.84 8.10
CA ALA A 48 4.22 8.78 6.65
C ALA A 48 3.58 7.51 6.06
N SER A 49 3.86 6.33 6.62
CA SER A 49 3.24 5.08 6.16
C SER A 49 1.73 5.09 6.37
N GLY A 50 1.25 5.61 7.50
CA GLY A 50 -0.18 5.79 7.76
C GLY A 50 -0.86 6.67 6.72
N LEU A 51 -0.24 7.80 6.37
CA LEU A 51 -0.73 8.70 5.34
C LEU A 51 -0.76 8.02 3.97
N PHE A 52 0.30 7.30 3.60
CA PHE A 52 0.40 6.66 2.29
C PHE A 52 -0.57 5.48 2.14
N PHE A 53 -0.75 4.67 3.19
CA PHE A 53 -1.77 3.63 3.20
C PHE A 53 -3.19 4.22 3.09
N LEU A 54 -3.47 5.30 3.82
CA LEU A 54 -4.79 5.91 3.81
C LEU A 54 -5.09 6.57 2.46
N LEU A 55 -4.19 7.43 1.96
CA LEU A 55 -4.35 8.09 0.66
C LEU A 55 -4.38 7.09 -0.49
N GLY A 56 -3.44 6.13 -0.51
CA GLY A 56 -3.39 5.11 -1.54
C GLY A 56 -4.65 4.25 -1.57
N GLY A 57 -5.12 3.80 -0.40
CA GLY A 57 -6.37 3.07 -0.27
C GLY A 57 -7.59 3.88 -0.73
N VAL A 58 -7.71 5.14 -0.31
CA VAL A 58 -8.83 6.02 -0.71
C VAL A 58 -8.84 6.29 -2.22
N TYR A 59 -7.69 6.59 -2.82
CA TYR A 59 -7.56 6.78 -4.27
C TYR A 59 -8.02 5.56 -5.05
N VAL A 60 -7.56 4.37 -4.65
CA VAL A 60 -7.97 3.12 -5.30
C VAL A 60 -9.47 2.83 -5.09
N ALA A 61 -10.00 3.02 -3.88
CA ALA A 61 -11.41 2.75 -3.58
C ALA A 61 -12.37 3.65 -4.36
N LEU A 62 -12.06 4.95 -4.45
CA LEU A 62 -12.87 5.93 -5.16
C LEU A 62 -12.69 5.84 -6.68
N GLY A 63 -11.58 5.25 -7.15
CA GLY A 63 -11.25 5.17 -8.56
C GLY A 63 -10.66 6.47 -9.11
N PHE A 64 -9.99 7.26 -8.27
CA PHE A 64 -9.43 8.58 -8.59
C PHE A 64 -7.93 8.60 -8.23
N TRP A 65 -7.07 9.03 -9.16
CA TRP A 65 -5.61 8.93 -9.04
C TRP A 65 -5.15 7.52 -8.65
N VAL A 66 -5.78 6.50 -9.25
CA VAL A 66 -5.59 5.09 -8.85
C VAL A 66 -4.15 4.64 -9.08
N ASP A 67 -3.50 5.11 -10.15
CA ASP A 67 -2.11 4.82 -10.44
C ASP A 67 -1.15 5.45 -9.41
N LEU A 68 -1.36 6.72 -9.05
CA LEU A 68 -0.62 7.35 -7.96
C LEU A 68 -0.86 6.61 -6.63
N GLY A 69 -2.12 6.29 -6.31
CA GLY A 69 -2.46 5.55 -5.11
C GLY A 69 -1.78 4.18 -5.07
N ALA A 70 -1.78 3.47 -6.20
CA ALA A 70 -1.10 2.20 -6.35
C ALA A 70 0.42 2.30 -6.15
N LEU A 71 1.08 3.36 -6.64
CA LEU A 71 2.51 3.59 -6.37
C LEU A 71 2.79 3.85 -4.88
N LEU A 72 1.97 4.69 -4.23
CA LEU A 72 2.10 4.94 -2.78
C LEU A 72 2.01 3.63 -1.99
N LEU A 73 1.05 2.76 -2.33
CA LEU A 73 0.89 1.46 -1.71
C LEU A 73 2.09 0.55 -1.99
N ALA A 74 2.51 0.41 -3.25
CA ALA A 74 3.61 -0.46 -3.64
C ALA A 74 4.92 -0.10 -2.90
N ILE A 75 5.28 1.18 -2.87
CA ILE A 75 6.49 1.66 -2.18
C ILE A 75 6.39 1.37 -0.69
N THR A 76 5.25 1.71 -0.07
CA THR A 76 5.06 1.54 1.38
C THR A 76 5.09 0.06 1.77
N LEU A 77 4.49 -0.82 0.98
CA LEU A 77 4.45 -2.26 1.22
C LEU A 77 5.83 -2.92 1.09
N VAL A 78 6.61 -2.56 0.06
CA VAL A 78 7.98 -3.09 -0.09
C VAL A 78 8.85 -2.68 1.09
N LEU A 79 8.76 -1.41 1.51
CA LEU A 79 9.48 -0.93 2.68
C LEU A 79 8.99 -1.63 3.96
N ALA A 80 7.67 -1.80 4.13
CA ALA A 80 7.10 -2.48 5.28
C ALA A 80 7.57 -3.94 5.37
N ALA A 81 7.53 -4.68 4.26
CA ALA A 81 7.99 -6.05 4.17
C ALA A 81 9.45 -6.18 4.63
N VAL A 82 10.36 -5.36 4.10
CA VAL A 82 11.80 -5.48 4.37
C VAL A 82 12.18 -4.97 5.75
N ILE A 83 11.54 -3.91 6.25
CA ILE A 83 11.93 -3.27 7.52
C ILE A 83 11.25 -3.95 8.72
N PHE A 84 9.95 -4.22 8.61
CA PHE A 84 9.14 -4.69 9.74
C PHE A 84 8.95 -6.20 9.72
N HIS A 85 8.88 -6.81 8.52
CA HIS A 85 8.62 -8.23 8.35
C HIS A 85 9.87 -9.01 7.90
N ASN A 86 11.03 -8.61 8.43
CA ASN A 86 12.33 -9.23 8.20
C ASN A 86 12.48 -10.60 8.88
N TYR A 87 11.62 -11.55 8.54
CA TYR A 87 11.48 -12.87 9.18
C TYR A 87 12.79 -13.67 9.28
N TRP A 88 13.76 -13.41 8.41
CA TRP A 88 15.08 -14.04 8.45
C TRP A 88 15.90 -13.68 9.69
N THR A 89 15.53 -12.64 10.44
CA THR A 89 16.19 -12.26 11.70
C THR A 89 15.56 -12.90 12.94
N GLU A 90 14.40 -13.55 12.80
CA GLU A 90 13.68 -14.13 13.93
C GLU A 90 14.23 -15.52 14.28
N ALA A 91 14.50 -15.75 15.57
CA ALA A 91 15.00 -17.01 16.09
C ALA A 91 13.89 -17.96 16.56
N ASP A 92 12.81 -17.41 17.13
CA ASP A 92 11.63 -18.18 17.51
C ASP A 92 10.88 -18.65 16.25
N ALA A 93 10.54 -19.95 16.20
CA ALA A 93 9.94 -20.56 15.02
C ALA A 93 8.54 -20.00 14.73
N THR A 94 7.75 -19.70 15.76
CA THR A 94 6.40 -19.18 15.62
C THR A 94 6.42 -17.73 15.14
N ALA A 95 7.28 -16.91 15.75
CA ALA A 95 7.51 -15.52 15.33
C ALA A 95 7.99 -15.45 13.88
N LYS A 96 8.98 -16.29 13.51
CA LYS A 96 9.50 -16.38 12.14
C LYS A 96 8.42 -16.71 11.13
N GLN A 97 7.56 -17.69 11.42
CA GLN A 97 6.46 -18.06 10.53
C GLN A 97 5.47 -16.89 10.34
N ASN A 98 5.11 -16.20 11.43
CA ASN A 98 4.19 -15.07 11.37
C ASN A 98 4.77 -13.89 10.55
N GLU A 99 6.03 -13.54 10.78
CA GLU A 99 6.71 -12.49 10.02
C GLU A 99 6.87 -12.89 8.54
N MET A 100 7.11 -14.17 8.23
CA MET A 100 7.20 -14.63 6.85
C MET A 100 5.85 -14.54 6.13
N ILE A 101 4.74 -14.83 6.82
CA ILE A 101 3.39 -14.63 6.27
C ILE A 101 3.16 -13.14 5.98
N ALA A 102 3.51 -12.26 6.93
CA ALA A 102 3.35 -10.82 6.77
C ALA A 102 4.19 -10.26 5.61
N PHE A 103 5.46 -10.69 5.51
CA PHE A 103 6.35 -10.35 4.40
C PHE A 103 5.76 -10.73 3.04
N ASN A 104 5.33 -11.99 2.90
CA ASN A 104 4.78 -12.50 1.63
C ASN A 104 3.47 -11.80 1.26
N LYS A 105 2.62 -11.50 2.25
CA LYS A 105 1.39 -10.73 2.06
C LYS A 105 1.69 -9.33 1.55
N ASP A 106 2.64 -8.62 2.16
CA ASP A 106 3.02 -7.27 1.73
C ASP A 106 3.64 -7.28 0.31
N LEU A 107 4.50 -8.26 0.00
CA LEU A 107 5.11 -8.38 -1.32
C LEU A 107 4.08 -8.70 -2.41
N ALA A 108 3.13 -9.61 -2.13
CA ALA A 108 2.05 -9.94 -3.05
C ALA A 108 1.14 -8.72 -3.30
N LEU A 109 0.80 -7.96 -2.26
CA LEU A 109 -0.01 -6.75 -2.37
C LEU A 109 0.75 -5.62 -3.08
N ALA A 110 2.07 -5.51 -2.90
CA ALA A 110 2.90 -4.58 -3.65
C ALA A 110 2.92 -4.94 -5.15
N GLY A 111 3.07 -6.22 -5.48
CA GLY A 111 2.98 -6.72 -6.86
C GLY A 111 1.62 -6.41 -7.49
N ALA A 112 0.53 -6.67 -6.77
CA ALA A 112 -0.83 -6.32 -7.23
C ALA A 112 -0.98 -4.80 -7.44
N SER A 113 -0.42 -3.98 -6.55
CA SER A 113 -0.40 -2.53 -6.69
C SER A 113 0.35 -2.10 -7.96
N LEU A 114 1.52 -2.67 -8.24
CA LEU A 114 2.28 -2.37 -9.46
C LEU A 114 1.56 -2.80 -10.74
N ILE A 115 0.85 -3.93 -10.72
CA ILE A 115 0.00 -4.36 -11.84
C ILE A 115 -1.12 -3.34 -12.07
N ILE A 116 -1.81 -2.90 -11.00
CA ILE A 116 -2.85 -1.86 -11.10
C ILE A 116 -2.28 -0.56 -11.69
N PHE A 117 -1.12 -0.12 -11.18
CA PHE A 117 -0.41 1.05 -11.71
C PHE A 117 -0.16 0.91 -13.22
N ALA A 118 0.47 -0.19 -13.65
CA ALA A 118 0.84 -0.40 -15.04
C ALA A 118 -0.38 -0.45 -15.99
N LEU A 119 -1.45 -1.13 -15.58
CA LEU A 119 -2.68 -1.25 -16.38
C LEU A 119 -3.40 0.09 -16.57
N ILE A 120 -3.41 0.94 -15.54
CA ILE A 120 -4.06 2.25 -15.60
C ILE A 120 -3.19 3.26 -16.33
N TYR A 121 -1.90 3.30 -16.01
CA TYR A 121 -0.94 4.21 -16.64
C TYR A 121 -0.83 3.97 -18.16
N SER A 122 -0.85 2.71 -18.61
CA SER A 122 -0.76 2.37 -20.04
C SER A 122 -2.05 2.63 -20.83
N GLY A 123 -3.16 2.98 -20.17
CA GLY A 123 -4.46 3.12 -20.82
C GLY A 123 -5.08 1.79 -21.28
N ALA A 124 -4.57 0.65 -20.80
CA ALA A 124 -5.13 -0.67 -21.09
C ALA A 124 -6.55 -0.85 -20.52
N VAL A 125 -6.91 -0.04 -19.52
CA VAL A 125 -8.28 0.07 -19.01
C VAL A 125 -8.90 1.36 -19.54
N SER A 126 -10.17 1.28 -19.94
CA SER A 126 -10.89 2.38 -20.56
C SER A 126 -10.95 3.61 -19.65
N ALA A 127 -10.77 4.80 -20.25
CA ALA A 127 -10.69 6.07 -19.53
C ALA A 127 -11.99 6.47 -18.78
N ASP A 128 -13.11 5.82 -19.10
CA ASP A 128 -14.39 5.98 -18.40
C ASP A 128 -14.52 5.09 -17.15
N ALA A 129 -13.66 4.09 -17.00
CA ALA A 129 -13.67 3.18 -15.83
C ALA A 129 -13.07 3.82 -14.57
N PHE A 130 -12.22 4.85 -14.74
CA PHE A 130 -11.52 5.54 -13.67
C PHE A 130 -11.54 7.05 -13.91
N GLY A 131 -11.43 7.84 -12.83
CA GLY A 131 -11.26 9.28 -12.92
C GLY A 131 -9.85 9.68 -13.40
N PRO A 132 -9.45 10.93 -13.14
CA PRO A 132 -8.08 11.40 -13.39
C PRO A 132 -6.99 10.45 -12.89
N HIS A 133 -5.95 10.27 -13.69
CA HIS A 133 -4.80 9.39 -13.44
C HIS A 133 -3.57 9.95 -14.18
N LEU A 134 -2.35 9.66 -13.73
CA LEU A 134 -1.11 10.25 -14.27
C LEU A 134 -0.97 10.07 -15.79
N GLY A 135 -1.38 8.92 -16.33
CA GLY A 135 -1.34 8.63 -17.77
C GLY A 135 -2.20 9.54 -18.66
N ASN A 136 -3.16 10.27 -18.08
CA ASN A 136 -4.02 11.20 -18.83
C ASN A 136 -3.63 12.68 -18.69
N ILE A 137 -2.58 13.00 -17.94
CA ILE A 137 -2.05 14.37 -17.87
C ILE A 137 -1.16 14.60 -19.09
N SER A 138 -1.41 15.71 -19.81
CA SER A 138 -0.66 16.10 -21.02
C SER A 138 0.86 16.15 -20.86
N PHE A 139 1.35 16.37 -19.64
CA PHE A 139 2.79 16.36 -19.32
C PHE A 139 3.46 14.98 -19.46
N PHE A 140 2.71 13.88 -19.27
CA PHE A 140 3.22 12.50 -19.34
C PHE A 140 2.93 11.80 -20.68
N ASN A 141 2.12 12.41 -21.56
CA ASN A 141 1.91 11.96 -22.93
C ASN A 141 2.95 12.59 -23.86
N LYS A 142 4.10 11.92 -24.04
CA LYS A 142 5.06 12.21 -25.10
C LYS A 142 5.26 10.99 -25.98
#